data_AF-A0A380FMB8-F1
#
_entry.id   AF-A0A380FMB8-F1
#
_cell.length_a   1.000
_cell.length_b   1.000
_cell.length_c   1.000
_cell.angle_alpha   90.00
_cell.angle_beta   90.00
_cell.angle_gamma   90.00
#
_symmetry.space_group_name_H-M   'P 1'
#
loop_
_entity.id
_entity.type
_entity.pdbx_description
1 polymer ?
#
loop_
_entity_poly.entity_id
_entity_poly.type
_entity_poly.pdbx_seq_one_letter_code
_entity_poly.pdbx_strand_id
1 'polypeptide(L)'
;MYKLAQRELWKGRIDSEQDSAQFRHFQTIHFGDINEAPSGSRQGIGILGYAVDKGVELNKGRIGAKEGPNAIKQAFANLPVQNTTPIFDYGNVEHNHEKT
;
A
#
# COMPACT_ATOMS: atom_id res chain seq x y z
N MET A 1 6.78 -9.87 -10.25
CA MET A 1 5.61 -9.49 -11.05
C MET A 1 4.90 -8.35 -10.35
N TYR A 2 4.48 -7.33 -11.10
CA TYR A 2 3.68 -6.23 -10.55
C TYR A 2 2.21 -6.64 -10.37
N LYS A 3 1.58 -6.15 -9.31
CA LYS A 3 0.17 -6.32 -8.97
C LYS A 3 -0.43 -4.99 -8.54
N LEU A 4 -1.65 -4.73 -9.00
CA LEU A 4 -2.45 -3.58 -8.57
C LEU A 4 -2.74 -3.63 -7.07
N ALA A 5 -3.07 -2.46 -6.52
CA ALA A 5 -3.44 -2.31 -5.12
C ALA A 5 -4.69 -3.12 -4.74
N GLN A 6 -4.61 -3.79 -3.58
CA GLN A 6 -5.69 -4.51 -2.93
C GLN A 6 -6.50 -3.52 -2.07
N ARG A 7 -7.68 -3.12 -2.56
CA ARG A 7 -8.51 -2.10 -1.90
C ARG A 7 -9.03 -2.55 -0.54
N GLU A 8 -9.20 -3.85 -0.35
CA GLU A 8 -9.64 -4.51 0.87
C GLU A 8 -8.68 -4.36 2.05
N LEU A 9 -7.42 -3.96 1.79
CA LEU A 9 -6.45 -3.60 2.84
C LEU A 9 -6.76 -2.23 3.45
N TRP A 10 -7.42 -1.35 2.70
CA TRP A 10 -7.76 0.01 3.08
C TRP A 10 -9.17 0.05 3.66
N LYS A 11 -9.30 -0.49 4.87
CA LYS A 11 -10.54 -0.46 5.65
C LYS A 11 -10.24 -0.23 7.11
N GLY A 12 -11.21 0.34 7.83
CA GLY A 12 -11.01 0.74 9.20
C GLY A 12 -12.28 1.21 9.88
N ARG A 13 -12.10 1.74 11.09
CA ARG A 13 -13.16 2.39 11.86
C ARG A 13 -13.51 3.74 11.23
N ILE A 14 -14.77 4.01 10.94
CA ILE A 14 -15.24 5.33 10.51
C ILE A 14 -15.55 6.16 11.78
N ASP A 15 -14.84 7.27 11.96
CA ASP A 15 -15.12 8.25 13.01
C ASP A 15 -16.15 9.29 12.57
N SER A 16 -16.11 9.69 11.29
CA SER A 16 -17.10 10.56 10.65
C SER A 16 -17.15 10.28 9.14
N GLU A 17 -18.34 10.43 8.54
CA GLU A 17 -18.53 10.38 7.09
C GLU A 17 -18.47 11.78 6.45
N GLN A 18 -18.53 12.85 7.24
CA GLN A 18 -18.65 14.23 6.75
C GLN A 18 -17.51 15.15 7.24
N ASP A 19 -17.02 14.96 8.45
CA ASP A 19 -15.98 15.80 9.04
C ASP A 19 -14.59 15.28 8.68
N SER A 20 -13.93 15.97 7.74
CA SER A 20 -12.60 15.59 7.26
C SER A 20 -11.51 15.65 8.32
N ALA A 21 -11.69 16.41 9.41
CA ALA A 21 -10.77 16.43 10.54
C ALA A 21 -10.74 15.09 11.31
N GLN A 22 -11.75 14.25 11.12
CA GLN A 22 -11.88 12.93 11.75
C GLN A 22 -11.60 11.78 10.77
N PHE A 23 -11.17 12.09 9.54
CA PHE A 23 -10.89 11.04 8.55
C PHE A 23 -9.64 10.25 8.91
N ARG A 24 -9.66 8.96 8.55
CA ARG A 24 -8.50 8.07 8.56
C ARG A 24 -8.01 7.82 7.15
N HIS A 25 -6.77 7.41 6.99
CA HIS A 25 -6.15 7.28 5.66
C HIS A 25 -6.94 6.38 4.69
N PHE A 26 -7.64 5.34 5.17
CA PHE A 26 -8.47 4.51 4.31
C PHE A 26 -9.63 5.27 3.63
N GLN A 27 -10.08 6.39 4.20
CA GLN A 27 -11.13 7.24 3.62
C GLN A 27 -10.61 8.17 2.52
N THR A 28 -9.29 8.41 2.46
CA THR A 28 -8.68 9.41 1.57
C THR A 28 -7.64 8.83 0.62
N ILE A 29 -7.36 7.54 0.68
CA ILE A 29 -6.36 6.89 -0.17
C ILE A 29 -6.83 6.86 -1.63
N HIS A 30 -5.92 7.13 -2.55
CA HIS A 30 -6.13 6.97 -3.98
C HIS A 30 -5.46 5.70 -4.49
N PHE A 31 -5.94 5.17 -5.61
CA PHE A 31 -5.37 3.98 -6.24
C PHE A 31 -4.88 4.34 -7.63
N GLY A 32 -3.64 3.99 -7.93
CA GLY A 32 -3.03 4.23 -9.24
C GLY A 32 -2.41 2.97 -9.83
N ASP A 33 -2.17 2.99 -11.14
CA ASP A 33 -1.37 1.99 -11.84
C ASP A 33 -0.03 2.62 -12.27
N ILE A 34 1.10 1.98 -11.92
CA ILE A 34 2.44 2.44 -12.33
C ILE A 34 2.66 2.38 -13.85
N ASN A 35 1.90 1.53 -14.56
CA ASN A 35 2.04 1.35 -16.00
C ASN A 35 1.23 2.38 -16.80
N GLU A 36 0.32 3.11 -16.14
CA GLU A 36 -0.45 4.16 -16.78
C GLU A 36 0.34 5.47 -16.81
N ALA A 37 0.25 6.18 -17.94
CA ALA A 37 0.80 7.52 -18.04
C ALA A 37 0.04 8.44 -17.08
N PRO A 38 0.73 9.26 -16.27
CA PRO A 38 0.05 10.15 -15.34
C PRO A 38 -0.78 11.15 -16.14
N SER A 39 -2.09 11.20 -15.87
CA SER A 39 -3.01 12.21 -16.39
C SER A 39 -2.84 13.52 -15.62
N GLY A 40 -1.63 14.10 -15.64
CA GLY A 40 -1.29 15.37 -14.98
C GLY A 40 0.04 15.38 -14.22
N SER A 41 0.27 16.44 -13.44
CA SER A 41 1.45 16.53 -12.57
C SER A 41 1.33 15.53 -11.41
N ARG A 42 2.34 14.66 -11.24
CA ARG A 42 2.42 13.75 -10.08
C ARG A 42 2.69 14.59 -8.82
N GLN A 43 1.66 14.89 -8.04
CA GLN A 43 1.76 15.55 -6.74
C GLN A 43 1.27 14.61 -5.64
N GLY A 44 1.95 14.62 -4.49
CA GLY A 44 1.62 13.78 -3.34
C GLY A 44 2.64 12.68 -3.07
N ILE A 45 2.19 11.63 -2.37
CA ILE A 45 3.02 10.51 -1.92
C ILE A 45 2.54 9.23 -2.61
N GLY A 46 3.47 8.48 -3.22
CA GLY A 46 3.20 7.17 -3.78
C GLY A 46 3.73 6.05 -2.89
N ILE A 47 2.91 5.04 -2.65
CA ILE A 47 3.27 3.81 -1.93
C ILE A 47 3.34 2.68 -2.95
N LEU A 48 4.48 1.99 -2.98
CA LEU A 48 4.67 0.74 -3.73
C LEU A 48 5.25 -0.30 -2.79
N GLY A 49 4.56 -1.42 -2.62
CA GLY A 49 5.02 -2.53 -1.79
C GLY A 49 6.04 -3.39 -2.52
N TYR A 50 7.13 -3.77 -1.85
CA TYR A 50 8.05 -4.79 -2.35
C TYR A 50 7.84 -6.08 -1.56
N ALA A 51 6.88 -6.88 -2.01
CA ALA A 51 6.43 -8.12 -1.37
C ALA A 51 7.29 -9.31 -1.82
N VAL A 52 8.58 -9.26 -1.47
CA VAL A 52 9.58 -10.27 -1.85
C VAL A 52 10.47 -10.60 -0.66
N ASP A 53 10.62 -11.89 -0.36
CA ASP A 53 11.54 -12.41 0.65
C ASP A 53 12.54 -13.44 0.09
N LYS A 54 12.66 -13.56 -1.24
CA LYS A 54 13.64 -14.46 -1.87
C LYS A 54 15.07 -14.17 -1.44
N GLY A 55 15.43 -12.89 -1.31
CA GLY A 55 16.74 -12.50 -0.77
C GLY A 55 16.94 -12.94 0.68
N VAL A 56 15.87 -12.98 1.49
CA VAL A 56 15.94 -13.48 2.88
C VAL A 56 16.19 -14.98 2.87
N GLU A 57 15.47 -15.72 2.03
CA GLU A 57 15.67 -17.17 1.84
C GLU A 57 17.10 -17.50 1.39
N LEU A 58 17.62 -16.79 0.37
CA LEU A 58 18.97 -17.01 -0.16
C LEU A 58 20.06 -16.76 0.89
N ASN A 59 19.81 -15.83 1.81
CA ASN A 59 20.69 -15.54 2.95
C ASN A 59 20.43 -16.44 4.17
N LYS A 60 19.65 -17.53 4.00
CA LYS A 60 19.30 -18.49 5.07
C LYS A 60 18.59 -17.82 6.26
N GLY A 61 17.92 -16.71 6.01
CA GLY A 61 17.09 -16.02 6.99
C GLY A 61 15.72 -16.66 7.15
N ARG A 62 14.93 -16.15 8.10
CA ARG A 62 13.53 -16.54 8.27
C ARG A 62 12.65 -15.80 7.28
N ILE A 63 12.00 -16.53 6.37
CA ILE A 63 11.06 -15.98 5.38
C ILE A 63 9.84 -15.33 6.05
N GLY A 64 9.11 -14.50 5.29
CA GLY A 64 7.92 -13.78 5.75
C GLY A 64 7.93 -12.29 5.44
N ALA A 65 9.07 -11.71 5.06
CA ALA A 65 9.16 -10.28 4.72
C ALA A 65 8.24 -9.88 3.56
N LYS A 66 7.88 -10.82 2.69
CA LYS A 66 6.92 -10.61 1.59
C LYS A 66 5.52 -10.19 2.06
N GLU A 67 5.13 -10.54 3.29
CA GLU A 67 3.84 -10.17 3.89
C GLU A 67 3.85 -8.75 4.47
N GLY A 68 5.05 -8.18 4.68
CA GLY A 68 5.25 -6.89 5.32
C GLY A 68 4.48 -5.73 4.66
N PRO A 69 4.56 -5.54 3.33
CA PRO A 69 3.87 -4.44 2.67
C PRO A 69 2.36 -4.41 2.93
N ASN A 70 1.68 -5.56 2.87
CA ASN A 70 0.24 -5.61 3.11
C ASN A 70 -0.11 -5.35 4.58
N ALA A 71 0.68 -5.91 5.51
CA ALA A 71 0.50 -5.65 6.95
C ALA A 71 0.69 -4.16 7.29
N ILE A 72 1.69 -3.50 6.69
CA ILE A 72 1.94 -2.07 6.87
C ILE A 72 0.77 -1.25 6.32
N LYS A 73 0.26 -1.56 5.13
CA LYS A 73 -0.90 -0.87 4.53
C LYS A 73 -2.14 -0.97 5.43
N GLN A 74 -2.45 -2.16 5.97
CA GLN A 74 -3.57 -2.36 6.88
C GLN A 74 -3.44 -1.56 8.19
N ALA A 75 -2.24 -1.50 8.76
CA ALA A 75 -2.00 -0.69 9.95
C ALA A 75 -2.12 0.81 9.63
N PHE A 76 -1.53 1.24 8.52
CA PHE A 76 -1.53 2.63 8.08
C PHE A 76 -2.93 3.15 7.72
N ALA A 77 -3.77 2.29 7.13
CA ALA A 77 -5.16 2.59 6.77
C ALA A 77 -5.96 3.18 7.93
N ASN A 78 -5.70 2.72 9.17
CA ASN A 78 -6.40 3.16 10.36
C ASN A 78 -5.80 4.41 11.01
N LEU A 79 -4.69 4.98 10.56
CA LEU A 79 -4.14 6.19 11.17
C LEU A 79 -4.96 7.43 10.79
N PRO A 80 -5.07 8.43 11.70
CA PRO A 80 -5.78 9.66 11.41
C PRO A 80 -5.05 10.47 10.33
N VAL A 81 -5.80 11.12 9.46
CA VAL A 81 -5.25 12.06 8.48
C VAL A 81 -4.82 13.33 9.23
N GLN A 82 -3.59 13.77 9.01
CA GLN A 82 -3.02 14.98 9.63
C GLN A 82 -2.72 16.10 8.64
N ASN A 83 -2.53 15.76 7.36
CA ASN A 83 -2.28 16.71 6.29
C ASN A 83 -3.12 16.36 5.05
N THR A 84 -3.24 17.31 4.14
CA THR A 84 -4.02 17.16 2.90
C THR A 84 -3.20 16.62 1.73
N THR A 85 -1.97 16.11 1.99
CA THR A 85 -1.13 15.57 0.92
C THR A 85 -1.78 14.29 0.39
N PRO A 86 -2.13 14.23 -0.92
CA PRO A 86 -2.73 13.02 -1.49
C PRO A 86 -1.75 11.85 -1.39
N ILE A 87 -2.26 10.68 -1.00
CA ILE A 87 -1.51 9.44 -0.94
C ILE A 87 -2.10 8.47 -1.96
N PHE A 88 -1.24 7.82 -2.72
CA PHE A 88 -1.60 6.85 -3.74
C PHE A 88 -1.00 5.48 -3.40
N ASP A 89 -1.83 4.44 -3.35
CA ASP A 89 -1.37 3.06 -3.36
C ASP A 89 -1.25 2.58 -4.80
N TYR A 90 -0.03 2.23 -5.20
CA TYR A 90 0.30 1.67 -6.50
C TYR A 90 0.41 0.15 -6.48
N GLY A 91 0.02 -0.50 -5.38
CA GLY A 91 0.05 -1.96 -5.27
C GLY A 91 1.41 -2.50 -4.85
N ASN A 92 1.76 -3.68 -5.37
CA ASN A 92 2.92 -4.44 -4.94
C ASN A 92 3.72 -4.97 -6.14
N VAL A 93 5.03 -5.12 -5.94
CA VAL A 93 5.88 -6.03 -6.71
C VAL A 93 6.03 -7.31 -5.89
N GLU A 94 5.68 -8.44 -6.48
CA GLU A 94 5.65 -9.76 -5.83
C GLU A 94 6.61 -10.73 -6.51
N HIS A 95 7.07 -11.74 -5.77
CA HIS A 95 7.83 -12.86 -6.31
C HIS A 95 7.21 -14.17 -5.83
N ASN A 96 6.91 -15.06 -6.77
CA ASN A 96 6.47 -16.41 -6.44
C ASN A 96 7.70 -17.25 -6.18
N HIS A 97 7.67 -17.99 -5.07
CA HIS A 97 8.60 -19.09 -4.84
C HIS A 97 8.24 -20.20 -5.84
N GLU A 98 8.80 -20.15 -7.05
CA GLU A 98 8.72 -21.31 -7.94
C GLU A 98 9.54 -22.43 -7.29
N LYS A 99 8.89 -23.59 -7.08
CA LYS A 99 9.61 -24.82 -6.76
C LYS A 99 10.41 -25.18 -8.01
N THR A 100 11.71 -24.97 -7.95
CA THR A 100 12.66 -25.53 -8.91
C THR A 100 12.66 -27.06 -8.80
#